data_AF-A0A963M696-F1
#
_entry.id   AF-A0A963M696-F1
#
_cell.length_a   1.000
_cell.length_b   1.000
_cell.length_c   1.000
_cell.angle_alpha   90.00
_cell.angle_beta   90.00
_cell.angle_gamma   90.00
#
_symmetry.space_group_name_H-M   'P 1'
#
loop_
_entity.id
_entity.type
_entity.pdbx_description
1 polymer ?
#
loop_
_entity_poly.entity_id
_entity_poly.type
_entity_poly.pdbx_seq_one_letter_code
_entity_poly.pdbx_strand_id
1 'polypeptide(L)'
;MNRRVSLSAKLVRIGVALLVLALASIGVTLWVTWQLEGGAAAVNEAGRMRMQTWRLTSAVQARLPPAEVQDLVQRFDGSLRLLREGDPSRPLFVPWDTDVRREFGNVERLWQGQRA
;
A
#
# COMPACT_ATOMS: atom_id res chain seq x y z
N MET A 1 -41.41 18.28 -37.39
CA MET A 1 -42.03 18.53 -36.07
C MET A 1 -40.94 18.79 -35.02
N ASN A 2 -40.62 20.05 -34.73
CA ASN A 2 -39.62 20.39 -33.69
C ASN A 2 -40.26 20.23 -32.30
N ARG A 3 -39.97 19.11 -31.62
CA ARG A 3 -40.33 18.95 -30.19
C ARG A 3 -39.49 19.94 -29.38
N ARG A 4 -40.07 21.10 -29.03
CA ARG A 4 -39.46 22.05 -28.09
C ARG A 4 -39.46 21.39 -26.72
N VAL A 5 -38.29 20.90 -26.28
CA VAL A 5 -38.10 20.36 -24.93
C VAL A 5 -38.43 21.47 -23.92
N SER A 6 -39.31 21.18 -22.97
CA SER A 6 -39.70 22.09 -21.88
C SER A 6 -38.45 22.63 -21.15
N LEU A 7 -38.51 23.89 -20.72
CA LEU A 7 -37.47 24.54 -19.90
C LEU A 7 -37.13 23.69 -18.67
N SER A 8 -38.13 23.12 -18.01
CA SER A 8 -37.94 22.23 -16.86
C SER A 8 -37.09 21.00 -17.23
N ALA A 9 -37.33 20.40 -18.39
CA ALA A 9 -36.55 19.24 -18.84
C ALA A 9 -35.09 19.61 -19.21
N LYS A 10 -34.85 20.83 -19.71
CA LYS A 10 -33.47 21.34 -19.92
C LYS A 10 -32.74 21.56 -18.59
N LEU A 11 -33.42 22.17 -17.61
CA LEU A 11 -32.87 22.40 -16.28
C LEU A 11 -32.56 21.09 -15.56
N VAL A 12 -33.46 20.11 -15.61
CA VAL A 12 -33.24 18.77 -15.03
C VAL A 12 -32.03 18.09 -15.67
N ARG A 13 -31.86 18.15 -17.00
CA ARG A 13 -30.67 17.58 -17.67
C ARG A 13 -29.37 18.21 -17.21
N ILE A 14 -29.34 19.54 -17.08
CA ILE A 14 -28.16 20.24 -16.56
C ILE A 14 -27.91 19.83 -15.11
N GLY A 15 -28.95 19.78 -14.27
CA GLY A 15 -28.84 19.34 -12.88
C GLY A 15 -28.31 17.92 -12.74
N VAL A 16 -28.81 16.97 -13.54
CA VAL A 16 -28.32 15.58 -13.57
C VAL A 16 -26.86 15.52 -14.04
N ALA A 17 -26.51 16.27 -15.09
CA ALA A 17 -25.12 16.32 -15.58
C ALA A 17 -24.16 16.86 -14.51
N LEU A 18 -24.54 17.94 -13.82
CA LEU A 18 -23.76 18.50 -12.72
C LEU A 18 -23.68 17.55 -11.53
N LEU A 19 -24.76 16.84 -11.20
CA LEU A 19 -24.77 15.84 -10.12
C LEU A 19 -23.83 14.69 -10.43
N VAL A 20 -23.88 14.14 -11.66
CA VAL A 20 -22.98 13.07 -12.10
C VAL A 20 -21.53 13.53 -12.04
N LEU A 21 -21.24 14.75 -12.49
CA LEU A 21 -19.89 15.32 -12.42
C LEU A 21 -19.39 15.46 -10.97
N ALA A 22 -20.26 15.93 -10.06
CA ALA A 22 -19.93 16.05 -8.64
C ALA A 22 -19.65 14.68 -8.00
N LEU A 23 -20.51 13.68 -8.25
CA LEU A 23 -20.32 12.33 -7.74
C LEU A 23 -19.04 11.67 -8.29
N ALA A 24 -18.74 11.86 -9.58
CA ALA A 24 -17.50 11.39 -10.18
C ALA A 24 -16.28 12.05 -9.52
N SER A 25 -16.32 13.36 -9.29
CA SER A 25 -15.24 14.08 -8.61
C SER A 25 -15.02 13.57 -7.19
N ILE A 26 -16.08 13.34 -6.42
CA ILE A 26 -15.98 12.79 -5.06
C ILE A 26 -15.40 11.37 -5.10
N GLY A 27 -15.88 10.53 -6.01
CA GLY A 27 -15.38 9.18 -6.19
C GLY A 27 -13.89 9.13 -6.52
N VAL A 28 -13.43 9.99 -7.44
CA VAL A 28 -12.00 10.12 -7.76
C VAL A 28 -11.20 10.58 -6.56
N THR A 29 -11.66 11.59 -5.83
CA THR A 29 -10.95 12.07 -4.63
C THR A 29 -10.84 10.98 -3.57
N LEU A 30 -11.92 10.23 -3.28
CA LEU A 30 -11.88 9.12 -2.33
C LEU A 30 -10.94 8.00 -2.78
N TRP A 31 -10.95 7.66 -4.07
CA TRP A 31 -10.05 6.67 -4.64
C TRP A 31 -8.58 7.09 -4.49
N VAL A 32 -8.25 8.36 -4.77
CA VAL A 32 -6.90 8.90 -4.57
C VAL A 32 -6.50 8.88 -3.09
N THR A 33 -7.39 9.26 -2.18
CA THR A 33 -7.11 9.23 -0.73
C THR A 33 -6.81 7.82 -0.25
N TRP A 34 -7.60 6.82 -0.66
CA TRP A 34 -7.31 5.42 -0.38
C TRP A 34 -5.93 5.00 -0.90
N GLN A 35 -5.55 5.46 -2.11
CA GLN A 35 -4.25 5.19 -2.70
C GLN A 35 -3.07 5.88 -1.95
N LEU A 36 -3.32 6.94 -1.19
CA LEU A 36 -2.31 7.61 -0.38
C LEU A 36 -2.18 6.95 1.01
N GLU A 37 -3.31 6.64 1.65
CA GLU A 37 -3.33 6.02 2.97
C GLU A 37 -2.61 4.67 2.99
N GLY A 38 -2.85 3.81 2.00
CA GLY A 38 -2.16 2.52 1.98
C GLY A 38 -0.71 2.56 1.54
N GLY A 39 -0.31 3.55 0.73
CA GLY A 39 1.10 3.83 0.47
C GLY A 39 1.84 4.25 1.74
N ALA A 40 1.23 5.07 2.59
CA ALA A 40 1.80 5.47 3.87
C ALA A 40 1.97 4.27 4.83
N ALA A 41 1.02 3.34 4.85
CA ALA A 41 1.12 2.11 5.63
C ALA A 41 2.28 1.22 5.16
N ALA A 42 2.49 1.10 3.84
CA ALA A 42 3.62 0.38 3.27
C ALA A 42 4.97 1.02 3.63
N VAL A 43 5.10 2.35 3.54
CA VAL A 43 6.31 3.07 3.97
C VAL A 43 6.60 2.83 5.46
N ASN A 44 5.57 2.84 6.30
CA ASN A 44 5.71 2.57 7.73
C ASN A 44 6.12 1.11 8.02
N GLU A 45 5.64 0.13 7.26
CA GLU A 45 6.11 -1.26 7.35
C GLU A 45 7.58 -1.39 6.90
N ALA A 46 7.95 -0.78 5.79
CA ALA A 46 9.36 -0.71 5.37
C ALA A 46 10.25 -0.04 6.44
N GLY A 47 9.74 0.99 7.12
CA GLY A 47 10.39 1.61 8.28
C GLY A 47 10.58 0.65 9.45
N ARG A 48 9.55 -0.13 9.82
CA ARG A 48 9.64 -1.18 10.85
C ARG A 48 10.69 -2.23 10.51
N MET A 49 10.80 -2.62 9.25
CA MET A 49 11.80 -3.60 8.81
C MET A 49 13.24 -3.15 9.07
N ARG A 50 13.55 -1.85 8.90
CA ARG A 50 14.87 -1.30 9.25
C ARG A 50 15.20 -1.55 10.72
N MET A 51 14.22 -1.35 11.61
CA MET A 51 14.39 -1.64 13.04
C MET A 51 14.50 -3.14 13.31
N GLN A 52 13.75 -3.98 12.61
CA GLN A 52 13.88 -5.45 12.73
C GLN A 52 15.27 -5.93 12.32
N THR A 53 15.87 -5.37 11.25
CA THR A 53 17.26 -5.68 10.85
C THR A 53 18.24 -5.34 11.97
N TRP A 54 18.12 -4.16 12.59
CA TRP A 54 18.96 -3.81 13.74
C TRP A 54 18.80 -4.77 14.91
N ARG A 55 17.54 -5.14 15.25
CA ARG A 55 17.25 -6.09 16.33
C ARG A 55 17.85 -7.48 16.05
N LEU A 56 17.76 -7.95 14.81
CA LEU A 56 18.34 -9.22 14.40
C LEU A 56 19.87 -9.19 14.52
N THR A 57 20.52 -8.16 13.99
CA THR A 57 21.97 -7.98 14.10
C THR A 57 22.42 -7.91 15.55
N SER A 58 21.70 -7.19 16.42
CA SER A 58 22.01 -7.15 17.85
C SER A 58 21.81 -8.49 18.54
N ALA A 59 20.78 -9.26 18.17
CA ALA A 59 20.51 -10.58 18.73
C ALA A 59 21.62 -11.58 18.41
N VAL A 60 22.13 -11.55 17.16
CA VAL A 60 23.26 -12.36 16.72
C VAL A 60 24.54 -11.96 17.46
N GLN A 61 24.83 -10.67 17.58
CA GLN A 61 26.01 -10.17 18.31
C GLN A 61 25.98 -10.53 19.80
N ALA A 62 24.79 -10.45 20.43
CA ALA A 62 24.58 -10.84 21.82
C ALA A 62 24.54 -12.36 22.04
N ARG A 63 24.64 -13.17 20.98
CA ARG A 63 24.58 -14.64 21.02
C ARG A 63 23.31 -15.14 21.71
N LEU A 64 22.18 -14.51 21.41
CA LEU A 64 20.88 -14.97 21.91
C LEU A 64 20.58 -16.41 21.44
N PRO A 65 19.69 -17.13 22.15
CA PRO A 65 19.30 -18.49 21.77
C PRO A 65 18.86 -18.58 20.30
N PRO A 66 19.22 -19.66 19.58
CA PRO A 66 18.87 -19.82 18.18
C PRO A 66 17.37 -19.67 17.89
N ALA A 67 16.51 -20.10 18.82
CA ALA A 67 15.06 -19.96 18.72
C ALA A 67 14.60 -18.50 18.68
N GLU A 68 15.22 -17.61 19.46
CA GLU A 68 14.88 -16.18 19.48
C GLU A 68 15.33 -15.48 18.19
N VAL A 69 16.52 -15.84 17.69
CA VAL A 69 17.01 -15.35 16.39
C VAL A 69 16.08 -15.81 15.27
N GLN A 70 15.65 -17.07 15.30
CA GLN A 70 14.73 -17.63 14.30
C GLN A 70 13.36 -16.95 14.30
N ASP A 71 12.82 -16.59 15.46
CA ASP A 71 11.58 -15.81 15.56
C ASP A 71 11.74 -14.42 14.91
N LEU A 72 12.88 -13.75 15.10
CA LEU A 72 13.17 -12.47 14.42
C LEU A 72 13.27 -12.63 12.90
N VAL A 73 13.89 -13.70 12.41
CA VAL A 73 13.94 -14.05 10.98
C VAL A 73 12.53 -14.25 10.41
N GLN A 74 11.69 -15.03 11.10
CA GLN A 74 10.31 -15.28 10.68
C GLN A 74 9.45 -14.01 10.67
N ARG A 75 9.66 -13.09 11.62
CA ARG A 75 8.97 -11.79 11.62
C ARG A 75 9.36 -10.94 10.42
N PHE A 76 10.65 -10.91 10.08
CA PHE A 76 11.11 -10.18 8.90
C PHE A 76 10.57 -10.79 7.59
N ASP A 77 10.52 -12.13 7.50
CA ASP A 77 9.86 -12.84 6.39
C ASP A 77 8.38 -12.45 6.26
N GLY A 78 7.68 -12.38 7.39
CA GLY A 78 6.28 -11.94 7.45
C GLY A 78 6.11 -10.52 6.93
N SER A 79 6.99 -9.59 7.33
CA SER A 79 6.97 -8.20 6.85
C SER A 79 7.24 -8.10 5.33
N LEU A 80 8.17 -8.90 4.79
CA LEU A 80 8.38 -8.98 3.34
C LEU A 80 7.13 -9.47 2.61
N ARG A 81 6.49 -10.53 3.11
CA ARG A 81 5.27 -11.07 2.52
C ARG A 81 4.12 -10.06 2.57
N LEU A 82 3.94 -9.40 3.72
CA LEU A 82 2.94 -8.36 3.92
C LEU A 82 3.12 -7.19 2.93
N LEU A 83 4.36 -6.75 2.68
CA LEU A 83 4.62 -5.72 1.68
C LEU A 83 4.34 -6.19 0.24
N ARG A 84 4.64 -7.46 -0.07
CA ARG A 84 4.35 -8.04 -1.39
C ARG A 84 2.85 -8.11 -1.66
N GLU A 85 2.12 -8.72 -0.74
CA GLU A 85 0.71 -9.11 -0.91
C GLU A 85 -0.25 -7.96 -0.56
N GLY A 86 0.18 -7.08 0.35
CA GLY A 86 -0.68 -6.07 0.94
C GLY A 86 -1.61 -6.64 2.01
N ASP A 87 -2.40 -5.75 2.61
CA ASP A 87 -3.48 -6.07 3.53
C ASP A 87 -4.67 -5.15 3.22
N PRO A 88 -5.83 -5.69 2.79
CA PRO A 88 -7.03 -4.89 2.54
C PRO A 88 -7.78 -4.54 3.83
N SER A 89 -7.60 -5.30 4.92
CA SER A 89 -8.25 -5.04 6.21
C SER A 89 -7.62 -3.88 6.97
N ARG A 90 -6.33 -3.65 6.71
CA ARG A 90 -5.57 -2.46 7.10
C ARG A 90 -4.93 -1.93 5.83
N PRO A 91 -5.49 -0.89 5.16
CA PRO A 91 -5.10 -0.48 3.82
C PRO A 91 -3.58 -0.36 3.75
N LEU A 92 -2.93 -1.39 3.24
CA LEU A 92 -1.50 -1.51 3.11
C LEU A 92 -1.33 -2.10 1.72
N PHE A 93 -0.92 -1.27 0.80
CA PHE A 93 -0.51 -1.69 -0.52
C PHE A 93 0.73 -0.88 -0.87
N VAL A 94 1.65 -1.53 -1.55
CA VAL A 94 2.80 -0.85 -2.11
C VAL A 94 2.35 -0.23 -3.45
N PRO A 95 2.57 1.07 -3.69
CA PRO A 95 2.33 1.68 -5.00
C PRO A 95 3.39 1.18 -5.98
N TRP A 96 3.13 0.02 -6.58
CA TRP A 96 4.14 -0.67 -7.38
C TRP A 96 4.40 0.01 -8.73
N ASP A 97 5.59 0.58 -8.86
CA ASP A 97 6.19 0.93 -10.14
C ASP A 97 7.41 0.04 -10.43
N THR A 98 8.06 0.27 -11.57
CA THR A 98 9.22 -0.50 -12.02
C THR A 98 10.42 -0.38 -11.06
N ASP A 99 10.61 0.80 -10.46
CA ASP A 99 11.72 1.09 -9.56
C ASP A 99 11.49 0.45 -8.18
N VAL A 100 10.29 0.59 -7.63
CA VAL A 100 9.89 -0.03 -6.35
C VAL A 100 9.98 -1.55 -6.44
N ARG A 101 9.53 -2.17 -7.55
CA ARG A 101 9.67 -3.62 -7.76
C ARG A 101 11.14 -4.05 -7.81
N ARG A 102 11.99 -3.27 -8.48
CA ARG A 102 13.44 -3.56 -8.57
C ARG A 102 14.09 -3.51 -7.19
N GLU A 103 13.86 -2.44 -6.43
CA GLU A 103 14.46 -2.30 -5.10
C GLU A 103 13.92 -3.33 -4.10
N PHE A 104 12.62 -3.64 -4.16
CA PHE A 104 12.05 -4.72 -3.36
C PHE A 104 12.73 -6.07 -3.67
N GLY A 105 12.93 -6.39 -4.95
CA GLY A 105 13.67 -7.58 -5.36
C GLY A 105 15.14 -7.59 -4.92
N ASN A 106 15.78 -6.42 -4.80
CA ASN A 106 17.13 -6.30 -4.24
C ASN A 106 17.14 -6.66 -2.74
N VAL A 107 16.21 -6.12 -1.97
CA VAL A 107 16.07 -6.39 -0.53
C VAL A 107 15.82 -7.88 -0.29
N GLU A 108 14.94 -8.50 -1.08
CA GLU A 108 14.67 -9.93 -0.94
C GLU A 108 15.85 -10.81 -1.26
N ARG A 109 16.58 -10.54 -2.35
CA ARG A 109 17.78 -11.29 -2.69
C ARG A 109 18.84 -11.18 -1.59
N LEU A 110 19.04 -9.97 -1.07
CA LEU A 110 19.97 -9.73 0.04
C LEU A 110 19.55 -10.52 1.28
N TRP A 111 18.27 -10.47 1.62
CA TRP A 111 17.72 -11.19 2.76
C TRP A 111 17.88 -12.70 2.63
N GLN A 112 17.55 -13.28 1.47
CA GLN A 112 17.73 -14.71 1.21
C GLN A 112 19.19 -15.17 1.36
N GLY A 113 20.15 -14.32 1.01
CA GLY A 113 21.58 -14.62 1.22
C GLY A 113 22.05 -14.48 2.67
N GLN A 114 21.38 -13.67 3.49
CA GLN A 114 21.78 -13.40 4.89
C GLN A 114 21.08 -14.30 5.92
N ARG A 115 19.92 -14.84 5.57
CA ARG A 115 19.11 -15.69 6.47
C ARG A 115 19.53 -17.15 6.52
N ALA A 116 20.36 -17.59 5.57
CA ALA A 116 20.87 -18.96 5.46
C ALA A 116 21.99 -19.20 6.48
#